data_AF-A0A6A5X7H6-F1
#
_entry.id   AF-A0A6A5X7H6-F1
#
_cell.length_a   1.000
_cell.length_b   1.000
_cell.length_c   1.000
_cell.angle_alpha   90.00
_cell.angle_beta   90.00
_cell.angle_gamma   90.00
#
_symmetry.space_group_name_H-M   'P 1'
#
loop_
_entity.id
_entity.type
_entity.pdbx_description
1 polymer ?
#
loop_
_entity_poly.entity_id
_entity_poly.type
_entity_poly.pdbx_seq_one_letter_code
_entity_poly.pdbx_strand_id
1 'polypeptide(L)'
;MKLIIAGATGFVGKELLSQGLCNPQVSSIIAISRGPVSAPDGANQFKLKSVVVKDYGTYTTGDRKEFTDAAACIWTVGVIPMKSPNMAFEEVRKICLDDTIGSLNVMVDSNPMKPFRFLYMSGADSERDQTKVPKFMPEYFLMRACAT
;
A
#
# COMPACT_ATOMS: atom_id res chain seq x y z
N MET A 1 -9.52 14.07 -7.06
CA MET A 1 -9.74 12.87 -6.21
C MET A 1 -8.66 12.78 -5.16
N LYS A 2 -9.01 12.32 -3.95
CA LYS A 2 -8.07 12.06 -2.87
C LYS A 2 -7.54 10.64 -2.97
N LEU A 3 -6.21 10.49 -3.02
CA LEU A 3 -5.53 9.21 -3.26
C LEU A 3 -4.68 8.82 -2.05
N ILE A 4 -4.72 7.56 -1.64
CA ILE A 4 -3.80 7.00 -0.66
C ILE A 4 -2.71 6.22 -1.42
N ILE A 5 -1.44 6.44 -1.08
CA ILE A 5 -0.30 5.67 -1.59
C ILE A 5 0.43 5.07 -0.39
N ALA A 6 0.34 3.75 -0.22
CA ALA A 6 1.05 3.04 0.83
C ALA A 6 2.36 2.45 0.29
N GLY A 7 3.46 2.65 1.02
CA GLY A 7 4.80 2.32 0.54
C GLY A 7 5.43 3.44 -0.29
N ALA A 8 5.05 4.69 -0.04
CA ALA A 8 5.45 5.87 -0.83
C ALA A 8 6.96 6.14 -0.88
N THR A 9 7.76 5.56 0.01
CA THR A 9 9.24 5.64 -0.01
C THR A 9 9.90 4.57 -0.87
N GLY A 10 9.15 3.56 -1.32
CA GLY A 10 9.63 2.49 -2.19
C GLY A 10 9.84 2.96 -3.64
N PHE A 11 10.45 2.10 -4.46
CA PHE A 11 10.77 2.41 -5.85
C PHE A 11 9.54 2.84 -6.67
N VAL A 12 8.51 2.00 -6.71
CA VAL A 12 7.26 2.33 -7.43
C VAL A 12 6.45 3.41 -6.71
N GLY A 13 6.42 3.39 -5.37
CA GLY A 13 5.68 4.36 -4.56
C GLY A 13 6.14 5.81 -4.79
N LYS A 14 7.45 6.04 -4.96
CA LYS A 14 8.01 7.36 -5.28
C LYS A 14 7.53 7.88 -6.62
N GLU A 15 7.47 7.01 -7.64
CA GLU A 15 7.01 7.41 -8.96
C GLU A 15 5.49 7.66 -8.99
N LEU A 16 4.69 6.84 -8.30
CA LEU A 16 3.26 7.09 -8.12
C LEU A 16 3.01 8.43 -7.42
N LEU A 17 3.82 8.77 -6.42
CA LEU A 17 3.75 10.06 -5.74
C LEU A 17 4.08 11.20 -6.71
N SER A 18 5.18 11.10 -7.46
CA SER A 18 5.59 12.08 -8.46
C SER A 18 4.47 12.36 -9.49
N GLN A 19 3.98 11.30 -10.15
CA GLN A 19 2.92 11.42 -11.14
C GLN A 19 1.61 11.91 -10.54
N GLY A 20 1.25 11.42 -9.35
CA GLY A 20 0.03 11.84 -8.66
C GLY A 20 0.05 13.34 -8.32
N LEU A 21 1.19 13.87 -7.87
CA LEU A 21 1.30 15.30 -7.54
C LEU A 21 1.17 16.17 -8.79
N CYS A 22 1.74 15.74 -9.92
CA CYS A 22 1.63 16.42 -11.21
C CYS A 22 0.24 16.27 -11.87
N ASN A 23 -0.54 15.26 -11.49
CA ASN A 23 -1.85 15.03 -12.10
C ASN A 23 -2.91 16.02 -11.56
N PRO A 24 -3.54 16.83 -12.43
CA PRO A 24 -4.55 17.81 -12.01
C PRO A 24 -5.85 17.16 -11.49
N GLN A 25 -6.14 15.91 -11.87
CA GLN A 25 -7.30 15.19 -11.37
C GLN A 25 -7.11 14.63 -9.95
N VAL A 26 -5.86 14.52 -9.48
CA VAL A 26 -5.57 14.20 -8.08
C VAL A 26 -5.57 15.50 -7.30
N SER A 27 -6.41 15.63 -6.30
CA SER A 27 -6.55 16.86 -5.50
C SER A 27 -5.70 16.82 -4.23
N SER A 28 -5.50 15.63 -3.67
CA SER A 28 -4.64 15.40 -2.51
C SER A 28 -4.16 13.95 -2.47
N ILE A 29 -3.01 13.73 -1.83
CA ILE A 29 -2.34 12.44 -1.66
C ILE A 29 -2.01 12.26 -0.19
N ILE A 30 -2.43 11.13 0.37
CA ILE A 30 -1.98 10.63 1.67
C ILE A 30 -0.89 9.59 1.42
N ALA A 31 0.35 9.93 1.70
CA ALA A 31 1.49 9.04 1.56
C ALA A 31 1.74 8.32 2.89
N ILE A 32 1.48 7.01 2.92
CA ILE A 32 1.71 6.16 4.10
C ILE A 32 3.06 5.48 3.94
N SER A 33 3.92 5.63 4.95
CA SER A 33 5.25 5.02 4.93
C SER A 33 5.81 4.87 6.34
N ARG A 34 6.88 4.08 6.51
CA ARG A 34 7.60 3.95 7.79
C ARG A 34 8.57 5.09 8.10
N GLY A 35 8.76 6.00 7.16
CA GLY A 35 9.56 7.21 7.31
C GLY A 35 8.85 8.44 6.73
N PRO A 36 9.39 9.65 6.96
CA PRO A 36 8.83 10.86 6.39
C PRO A 36 8.88 10.82 4.85
N VAL A 37 7.85 11.39 4.22
CA VAL A 37 7.75 11.52 2.76
C VAL A 37 7.67 13.00 2.41
N SER A 38 8.55 13.42 1.51
CA SER A 38 8.58 14.79 0.98
C SER A 38 8.15 14.79 -0.49
N ALA A 39 7.54 15.89 -0.92
CA ALA A 39 7.27 16.10 -2.35
C ALA A 39 8.61 16.28 -3.10
N PRO A 40 8.73 15.77 -4.33
CA PRO A 40 9.87 16.06 -5.19
C PRO A 40 9.90 17.54 -5.59
N ASP A 41 11.07 18.03 -5.99
CA ASP A 41 11.25 19.42 -6.40
C ASP A 41 10.32 19.80 -7.55
N GLY A 42 9.68 20.97 -7.44
CA GLY A 42 8.72 21.48 -8.43
C GLY A 42 7.31 20.88 -8.33
N ALA A 43 7.07 19.89 -7.47
CA ALA A 43 5.74 19.38 -7.21
C ALA A 43 4.97 20.25 -6.19
N ASN A 44 3.63 20.24 -6.30
CA ASN A 44 2.79 20.97 -5.35
C ASN A 44 2.71 20.25 -4.00
N GLN A 45 3.56 20.66 -3.06
CA GLN A 45 3.64 20.13 -1.70
C GLN A 45 2.33 20.22 -0.91
N PHE A 46 1.45 21.19 -1.20
CA PHE A 46 0.17 21.34 -0.50
C PHE A 46 -0.81 20.20 -0.78
N LYS A 47 -0.59 19.44 -1.87
CA LYS A 47 -1.37 18.24 -2.17
C LYS A 47 -0.91 17.04 -1.35
N LEU A 48 0.25 17.08 -0.70
CA LEU A 48 0.84 15.93 -0.02
C LEU A 48 0.64 16.00 1.50
N LYS A 49 0.12 14.92 2.07
CA LYS A 49 0.18 14.63 3.49
C LYS A 49 1.02 13.37 3.73
N SER A 50 2.06 13.49 4.56
CA SER A 50 2.85 12.34 5.02
C SER A 50 2.24 11.75 6.28
N VAL A 51 1.90 10.46 6.25
CA VAL A 51 1.47 9.66 7.41
C VAL A 51 2.56 8.64 7.71
N VAL A 52 3.27 8.85 8.82
CA VAL A 52 4.39 8.01 9.23
C VAL A 52 3.91 6.97 10.23
N VAL A 53 4.02 5.70 9.89
CA VAL A 53 3.56 4.58 10.72
C VAL A 53 4.72 3.69 11.14
N LYS A 54 4.64 3.09 12.33
CA LYS A 54 5.61 2.06 12.74
C LYS A 54 5.36 0.76 11.97
N ASP A 55 4.10 0.36 11.94
CA ASP A 55 3.58 -0.82 11.26
C ASP A 55 2.36 -0.45 10.43
N TYR A 56 2.21 -1.08 9.27
CA TYR A 56 1.16 -0.72 8.33
C TYR A 56 -0.25 -1.12 8.83
N GLY A 57 -0.41 -2.11 9.71
CA GLY A 57 -1.69 -2.43 10.35
C GLY A 57 -2.14 -1.48 11.48
N THR A 58 -1.33 -0.50 11.87
CA THR A 58 -1.60 0.35 13.05
C THR A 58 -1.67 1.83 12.69
N TYR A 59 -2.79 2.47 13.00
CA TYR A 59 -3.04 3.88 12.71
C TYR A 59 -3.64 4.58 13.93
N THR A 60 -3.13 5.77 14.24
CA THR A 60 -3.71 6.62 15.29
C THR A 60 -5.07 7.16 14.84
N THR A 61 -5.85 7.68 15.79
CA THR A 61 -7.11 8.37 15.47
C THR A 61 -6.90 9.57 14.53
N GLY A 62 -5.73 10.22 14.60
CA GLY A 62 -5.36 11.30 13.68
C GLY A 62 -5.16 10.79 12.26
N ASP A 63 -4.40 9.71 12.09
CA ASP A 63 -4.13 9.12 10.77
C ASP A 63 -5.40 8.64 10.09
N ARG A 64 -6.32 8.03 10.85
CA ARG A 64 -7.61 7.53 10.33
C ARG A 64 -8.47 8.65 9.74
N LYS A 65 -8.48 9.84 10.36
CA LYS A 65 -9.20 11.02 9.82
C LYS A 65 -8.66 11.45 8.46
N GLU A 66 -7.36 11.23 8.21
CA GLU A 66 -6.77 11.53 6.90
C GLU A 66 -7.30 10.60 5.80
N PHE A 67 -7.91 9.46 6.11
CA PHE A 67 -8.46 8.53 5.12
C PHE A 67 -9.90 8.85 4.69
N THR A 68 -10.59 9.73 5.42
CA THR A 68 -11.95 10.17 5.07
C THR A 68 -11.98 10.77 3.67
N ASP A 69 -13.03 10.42 2.91
CA ASP A 69 -13.26 10.82 1.51
C ASP A 69 -12.16 10.39 0.52
N ALA A 70 -11.24 9.52 0.92
CA ALA A 70 -10.31 8.90 -0.02
C ALA A 70 -11.09 8.11 -1.07
N ALA A 71 -10.74 8.30 -2.35
CA ALA A 71 -11.40 7.63 -3.46
C ALA A 71 -10.71 6.31 -3.85
N ALA A 72 -9.41 6.21 -3.58
CA ALA A 72 -8.65 4.99 -3.83
C ALA A 72 -7.43 4.86 -2.93
N CYS A 73 -6.93 3.64 -2.80
CA CYS A 73 -5.60 3.32 -2.29
C CYS A 73 -4.82 2.52 -3.34
N ILE A 74 -3.57 2.90 -3.57
CA ILE A 74 -2.59 2.07 -4.26
C ILE A 74 -1.60 1.53 -3.22
N TRP A 75 -1.59 0.21 -3.07
CA TRP A 75 -0.81 -0.49 -2.07
C TRP A 75 0.45 -1.10 -2.69
N THR A 76 1.60 -0.50 -2.40
CA THR A 76 2.90 -0.95 -2.92
C THR A 76 3.78 -1.58 -1.85
N VAL A 77 3.22 -1.89 -0.67
CA VAL A 77 3.96 -2.52 0.42
C VAL A 77 4.06 -4.02 0.18
N GLY A 78 5.26 -4.56 0.31
CA GLY A 78 5.53 -5.98 0.19
C GLY A 78 7.00 -6.30 0.33
N VAL A 79 7.30 -7.56 0.67
CA VAL A 79 8.64 -8.12 0.64
C VAL A 79 8.86 -8.70 -0.76
N ILE A 80 9.93 -8.29 -1.45
CA ILE A 80 10.26 -8.83 -2.77
C ILE A 80 10.77 -10.28 -2.68
N PRO A 81 10.61 -11.11 -3.72
CA PRO A 81 10.97 -12.53 -3.67
C PRO A 81 12.43 -12.75 -3.24
N MET A 82 13.36 -11.95 -3.77
CA MET A 82 14.80 -12.05 -3.47
C MET A 82 15.17 -11.77 -2.00
N LYS A 83 14.30 -11.10 -1.23
CA LYS A 83 14.54 -10.80 0.19
C LYS A 83 13.86 -11.79 1.13
N SER A 84 12.78 -12.41 0.69
CA SER A 84 11.97 -13.29 1.54
C SER A 84 12.72 -14.49 2.13
N PRO A 85 13.72 -15.13 1.48
CA PRO A 85 14.47 -16.24 2.09
C PRO A 85 15.27 -15.86 3.34
N ASN A 86 15.56 -14.57 3.53
CA ASN A 86 16.33 -14.07 4.68
C ASN A 86 15.42 -13.60 5.83
N MET A 87 14.12 -13.90 5.78
CA MET A 87 13.12 -13.48 6.74
C MET A 87 12.32 -14.68 7.23
N ALA A 88 11.80 -14.62 8.45
CA ALA A 88 10.82 -15.60 8.91
C ALA A 88 9.55 -15.46 8.04
N PHE A 89 8.99 -16.57 7.57
CA PHE A 89 7.85 -16.54 6.67
C PHE A 89 6.63 -15.81 7.29
N GLU A 90 6.44 -15.94 8.61
CA GLU A 90 5.40 -15.20 9.34
C GLU A 90 5.56 -13.68 9.23
N GLU A 91 6.79 -13.17 9.22
CA GLU A 91 7.04 -11.74 9.00
C GLU A 91 6.73 -11.33 7.57
N VAL A 92 7.08 -12.18 6.59
CA VAL A 92 6.77 -11.98 5.18
C VAL A 92 5.25 -11.94 4.97
N ARG A 93 4.53 -12.88 5.59
CA ARG A 93 3.07 -12.97 5.58
C ARG A 93 2.44 -11.72 6.22
N LYS A 94 2.91 -11.33 7.42
CA LYS A 94 2.43 -10.12 8.10
C LYS A 94 2.52 -8.91 7.17
N ILE A 95 3.67 -8.67 6.57
CA ILE A 95 3.90 -7.50 5.71
C ILE A 95 3.07 -7.56 4.42
N CYS A 96 3.02 -8.72 3.78
CA CYS A 96 2.45 -8.85 2.43
C CYS A 96 0.93 -9.05 2.43
N LEU A 97 0.36 -9.55 3.52
CA LEU A 97 -1.05 -9.91 3.61
C LEU A 97 -1.72 -9.29 4.85
N ASP A 98 -1.29 -9.62 6.07
CA ASP A 98 -2.06 -9.25 7.27
C ASP A 98 -2.10 -7.72 7.46
N ASP A 99 -0.98 -7.03 7.28
CA ASP A 99 -0.90 -5.57 7.29
C ASP A 99 -1.74 -4.97 6.14
N THR A 100 -1.76 -5.59 4.96
CA THR A 100 -2.57 -5.13 3.81
C THR A 100 -4.06 -5.15 4.14
N ILE A 101 -4.54 -6.27 4.68
CA ILE A 101 -5.95 -6.46 5.06
C ILE A 101 -6.31 -5.55 6.24
N GLY A 102 -5.42 -5.47 7.25
CA GLY A 102 -5.59 -4.58 8.39
C GLY A 102 -5.76 -3.12 7.95
N SER A 103 -4.91 -2.63 7.04
CA SER A 103 -5.02 -1.26 6.53
C SER A 103 -6.25 -1.06 5.66
N LEU A 104 -6.62 -2.02 4.80
CA LEU A 104 -7.83 -1.94 4.00
C LEU A 104 -9.06 -1.79 4.90
N ASN A 105 -9.18 -2.61 5.96
CA ASN A 105 -10.28 -2.52 6.91
C ASN A 105 -10.32 -1.15 7.58
N VAL A 106 -9.16 -0.64 8.05
CA VAL A 106 -9.08 0.70 8.63
C VAL A 106 -9.52 1.79 7.64
N MET A 107 -9.11 1.70 6.38
CA MET A 107 -9.52 2.66 5.35
C MET A 107 -11.02 2.61 5.08
N VAL A 108 -11.62 1.42 5.00
CA VAL A 108 -13.05 1.22 4.80
C VAL A 108 -13.87 1.77 5.97
N ASP A 109 -13.39 1.56 7.21
CA ASP A 109 -14.01 2.07 8.42
C ASP A 109 -13.88 3.60 8.57
N SER A 110 -12.96 4.23 7.84
CA SER A 110 -12.67 5.67 7.93
C SER A 110 -13.57 6.54 7.04
N ASN A 111 -14.70 5.99 6.57
CA ASN A 111 -15.66 6.63 5.68
C ASN A 111 -15.02 7.16 4.37
N PRO A 112 -14.46 6.26 3.53
CA PRO A 112 -13.94 6.65 2.23
C PRO A 112 -15.09 6.93 1.25
N MET A 113 -14.76 7.52 0.10
CA MET A 113 -15.71 7.66 -1.00
C MET A 113 -16.16 6.28 -1.49
N LYS A 114 -17.45 6.15 -1.84
CA LYS A 114 -18.03 4.89 -2.33
C LYS A 114 -18.35 5.00 -3.84
N PRO A 115 -17.91 4.04 -4.69
CA PRO A 115 -17.08 2.89 -4.33
C PRO A 115 -15.63 3.28 -4.04
N PHE A 116 -15.04 2.69 -2.99
CA PHE A 116 -13.62 2.83 -2.66
C PHE A 116 -12.82 1.81 -3.46
N ARG A 117 -11.78 2.25 -4.17
CA ARG A 117 -10.95 1.38 -5.00
C ARG A 117 -9.64 1.03 -4.30
N PHE A 118 -9.36 -0.25 -4.10
CA PHE A 118 -8.11 -0.71 -3.54
C PHE A 118 -7.30 -1.47 -4.60
N LEU A 119 -6.14 -0.93 -4.97
CA LEU A 119 -5.22 -1.53 -5.93
C LEU A 119 -4.07 -2.18 -5.15
N TYR A 120 -4.07 -3.51 -5.09
CA TYR A 120 -2.99 -4.29 -4.50
C TYR A 120 -1.92 -4.62 -5.54
N MET A 121 -0.67 -4.21 -5.30
CA MET A 121 0.43 -4.52 -6.20
C MET A 121 1.14 -5.81 -5.77
N SER A 122 0.87 -6.87 -6.54
CA SER A 122 1.51 -8.18 -6.37
C SER A 122 2.71 -8.40 -7.30
N GLY A 123 3.29 -9.60 -7.29
CA GLY A 123 4.28 -10.05 -8.27
C GLY A 123 3.63 -10.72 -9.48
N ALA A 124 4.25 -10.61 -10.66
CA ALA A 124 3.72 -11.19 -11.91
C ALA A 124 3.53 -12.72 -11.83
N ASP A 125 4.40 -13.42 -11.09
CA ASP A 125 4.37 -14.87 -10.93
C ASP A 125 3.48 -15.35 -9.77
N SER A 126 2.69 -14.46 -9.15
CA SER A 126 1.82 -14.84 -8.03
C SER A 126 0.66 -15.72 -8.52
N GLU A 127 0.36 -16.78 -7.77
CA GLU A 127 -0.64 -17.77 -8.15
C GLU A 127 -1.95 -17.52 -7.41
N ARG A 128 -3.01 -17.24 -8.18
CA ARG A 128 -4.35 -16.96 -7.64
C ARG A 128 -5.10 -18.24 -7.32
N ASP A 129 -4.88 -19.30 -8.09
CA ASP A 129 -5.49 -20.59 -7.87
C ASP A 129 -4.81 -21.30 -6.69
N GLN A 130 -5.46 -21.24 -5.52
CA GLN A 130 -4.93 -21.81 -4.28
C GLN A 130 -4.84 -23.35 -4.29
N THR A 131 -5.35 -24.01 -5.34
CA THR A 131 -5.20 -25.46 -5.51
C THR A 131 -3.93 -25.86 -6.27
N LYS A 132 -3.26 -24.89 -6.93
CA LYS A 132 -1.99 -25.11 -7.62
C LYS A 132 -0.82 -24.93 -6.67
N VAL A 133 0.24 -25.69 -6.92
CA VAL A 133 1.51 -25.56 -6.20
C VAL A 133 2.55 -24.97 -7.16
N PRO A 134 2.95 -23.69 -6.98
CA PRO A 134 4.02 -23.10 -7.78
C PRO A 134 5.32 -23.89 -7.63
N LYS A 135 6.07 -24.04 -8.73
CA LYS A 135 7.34 -24.81 -8.74
C LYS A 135 8.47 -24.13 -7.97
N PHE A 136 8.39 -22.82 -7.82
CA PHE A 136 9.37 -21.98 -7.13
C PHE A 136 8.63 -21.23 -6.03
N MET A 137 9.17 -21.20 -4.80
CA MET A 137 8.61 -20.50 -3.64
C MET A 137 7.07 -20.58 -3.49
N PRO A 138 6.48 -21.79 -3.41
CA PRO A 138 5.03 -21.99 -3.47
C PRO A 138 4.27 -21.19 -2.42
N GLU A 139 4.74 -21.22 -1.17
CA GLU A 139 4.12 -20.51 -0.05
C GLU A 139 4.09 -18.99 -0.28
N TYR A 140 5.17 -18.43 -0.82
CA TYR A 140 5.27 -17.00 -1.11
C TYR A 140 4.31 -16.57 -2.23
N PHE A 141 4.32 -17.25 -3.38
CA PHE A 141 3.51 -16.82 -4.53
C PHE A 141 2.02 -17.05 -4.34
N LEU A 142 1.63 -18.08 -3.60
CA LEU A 142 0.23 -18.28 -3.20
C LEU A 142 -0.23 -17.17 -2.26
N MET A 143 0.57 -16.86 -1.24
CA MET A 143 0.27 -15.79 -0.28
C MET A 143 0.15 -14.41 -0.95
N ARG A 144 0.98 -14.11 -1.96
CA ARG A 144 0.94 -12.85 -2.71
C ARG A 144 -0.28 -12.70 -3.63
N ALA A 145 -1.07 -13.74 -3.85
CA ALA A 145 -2.28 -13.68 -4.68
C ALA A 145 -3.52 -14.22 -3.99
N CYS A 146 -3.43 -14.49 -2.69
CA CYS A 146 -4.55 -14.92 -1.87
C CYS A 146 -5.60 -13.79 -1.82
N ALA A 147 -6.76 -14.05 -2.43
CA ALA A 147 -7.94 -13.21 -2.25
C ALA A 147 -8.60 -13.62 -0.92
N THR A 148 -8.87 -12.64 -0.06
CA THR A 148 -9.72 -12.82 1.13
C THR A 148 -11.18 -13.02 0.74
#